data_AF-A0AB35HCU2-F1
#
_entry.id   AF-A0AB35HCU2-F1
#
_cell.length_a   1.000
_cell.length_b   1.000
_cell.length_c   1.000
_cell.angle_alpha   90.00
_cell.angle_beta   90.00
_cell.angle_gamma   90.00
#
_symmetry.space_group_name_H-M   'P 1'
#
loop_
_entity.id
_entity.type
_entity.pdbx_description
1 polymer ?
#
loop_
_entity_poly.entity_id
_entity_poly.type
_entity_poly.pdbx_seq_one_letter_code
_entity_poly.pdbx_strand_id
1 'polypeptide(L)'
;MADLSVARFVSNFGQFLKFGIVGGSGTAVNLITSVLAKKWGWACFEAMPNDPLVNLFGTQFHLRWFMLYSTIAFLVANTWNYQLNRMWTFKSVSKVSWIRGFFPFLLAGIGAFVVSMAIQHLLMNPTSPLHLPADILDDSTGLRTMYYWANAISIIVAMPINFVINKLWTFRSKPKAPQVVQETEPA
;
A
#
# COMPACT_ATOMS: atom_id res chain seq x y z
N MET A 1 10.71 28.63 18.90
CA MET A 1 9.57 27.81 18.40
C MET A 1 9.82 27.21 17.01
N ALA A 2 10.50 27.91 16.08
CA ALA A 2 10.82 27.40 14.73
C ALA A 2 11.80 26.20 14.71
N ASP A 3 12.79 26.16 15.62
CA ASP A 3 13.76 25.06 15.67
C ASP A 3 13.14 23.72 16.08
N LEU A 4 12.12 23.76 16.95
CA LEU A 4 11.39 22.56 17.36
C LEU A 4 10.53 22.00 16.21
N SER A 5 10.00 22.86 15.33
CA SER A 5 9.24 22.43 14.15
C SER A 5 10.15 21.85 13.07
N VAL A 6 11.32 22.44 12.85
CA VAL A 6 12.30 21.95 11.87
C VAL A 6 12.89 20.62 12.32
N ALA A 7 13.27 20.49 13.59
CA ALA A 7 13.76 19.23 14.14
C ALA A 7 12.71 18.10 14.07
N ARG A 8 11.43 18.41 14.37
CA ARG A 8 10.32 17.45 14.19
C ARG A 8 10.10 17.09 12.72
N PHE A 9 10.23 18.05 11.81
CA PHE A 9 10.09 17.80 10.37
C PHE A 9 11.20 16.89 9.84
N VAL A 10 12.45 17.18 10.16
CA VAL A 10 13.63 16.39 9.75
C VAL A 10 13.57 14.97 10.33
N SER A 11 13.17 14.82 11.60
CA SER A 11 12.94 13.52 12.24
C SER A 11 11.85 12.71 11.53
N ASN A 12 10.72 13.32 11.19
CA ASN A 12 9.63 12.68 10.48
C ASN A 12 10.02 12.30 9.03
N PHE A 13 10.81 13.13 8.37
CA PHE A 13 11.30 12.88 7.01
C PHE A 13 12.29 11.70 6.96
N GLY A 14 13.19 11.59 7.94
CA GLY A 14 14.09 10.44 8.07
C GLY A 14 13.36 9.11 8.32
N GLN A 15 12.23 9.13 9.05
CA GLN A 15 11.37 7.96 9.23
C GLN A 15 10.63 7.59 7.93
N PHE A 16 10.15 8.58 7.18
CA PHE A 16 9.53 8.38 5.87
C PHE A 16 10.52 7.78 4.87
N LEU A 17 11.78 8.22 4.84
CA LEU A 17 12.79 7.69 3.93
C LEU A 17 13.11 6.21 4.22
N LYS A 18 13.27 5.83 5.49
CA LYS A 18 13.48 4.43 5.90
C LYS A 18 12.26 3.56 5.58
N PHE A 19 11.06 4.10 5.78
CA PHE A 19 9.82 3.46 5.36
C PHE A 19 9.76 3.29 3.84
N GLY A 20 10.22 4.29 3.09
CA GLY A 20 10.28 4.29 1.63
C GLY A 20 11.26 3.26 1.05
N ILE A 21 12.41 3.01 1.69
CA ILE A 21 13.37 2.00 1.21
C ILE A 21 12.79 0.58 1.33
N VAL A 22 12.23 0.24 2.50
CA VAL A 22 11.57 -1.07 2.69
C VAL A 22 10.32 -1.18 1.80
N GLY A 23 9.51 -0.13 1.75
CA GLY A 23 8.32 -0.06 0.90
C GLY A 23 8.62 -0.11 -0.60
N GLY A 24 9.80 0.34 -1.02
CA GLY A 24 10.27 0.27 -2.40
C GLY A 24 10.42 -1.17 -2.89
N SER A 25 10.96 -2.06 -2.04
CA SER A 25 11.06 -3.49 -2.38
C SER A 25 9.68 -4.13 -2.56
N GLY A 26 8.73 -3.83 -1.67
CA GLY A 26 7.35 -4.29 -1.80
C GLY A 26 6.65 -3.72 -3.03
N THR A 27 6.98 -2.49 -3.42
CA THR A 27 6.45 -1.88 -4.65
C THR A 27 6.92 -2.63 -5.89
N ALA A 28 8.21 -2.97 -5.97
CA ALA A 28 8.74 -3.79 -7.06
C ALA A 28 8.06 -5.16 -7.12
N VAL A 29 7.91 -5.84 -5.97
CA VAL A 29 7.18 -7.11 -5.87
C VAL A 29 5.73 -6.95 -6.34
N ASN A 30 5.05 -5.88 -5.94
CA ASN A 30 3.68 -5.59 -6.38
C ASN A 30 3.60 -5.49 -7.91
N LEU A 31 4.45 -4.67 -8.53
CA LEU A 31 4.45 -4.48 -9.98
C LEU A 31 4.70 -5.80 -10.71
N ILE A 32 5.68 -6.58 -10.27
CA ILE A 32 5.98 -7.90 -10.84
C ILE A 32 4.76 -8.83 -10.70
N THR A 33 4.17 -8.93 -9.50
CA THR A 33 2.99 -9.76 -9.27
C THR A 33 1.80 -9.29 -10.11
N SER A 34 1.62 -7.98 -10.31
CA SER A 34 0.54 -7.45 -11.14
C SER A 34 0.69 -7.85 -12.62
N VAL A 35 1.92 -7.86 -13.14
CA VAL A 35 2.23 -8.36 -14.49
C VAL A 35 1.93 -9.85 -14.59
N LEU A 36 2.38 -10.64 -13.61
CA LEU A 36 2.15 -12.08 -13.58
C LEU A 36 0.67 -12.41 -13.47
N ALA A 37 -0.07 -11.73 -12.59
CA ALA A 37 -1.51 -11.92 -12.40
C ALA A 37 -2.30 -11.61 -13.67
N LYS A 38 -1.96 -10.52 -14.39
CA LYS A 38 -2.56 -10.22 -15.70
C LYS A 38 -2.28 -11.34 -16.70
N LYS A 39 -1.02 -11.76 -16.83
CA LYS A 39 -0.62 -12.81 -17.79
C LYS A 39 -1.31 -14.15 -17.49
N TRP A 40 -1.41 -14.51 -16.22
CA TRP A 40 -2.13 -15.70 -15.79
C TRP A 40 -3.64 -15.59 -16.02
N GLY A 41 -4.23 -14.44 -15.68
CA GLY A 41 -5.65 -14.18 -15.92
C GLY A 41 -6.02 -14.31 -17.40
N TRP A 42 -5.18 -13.77 -18.28
CA TRP A 42 -5.31 -13.96 -19.72
C TRP A 42 -5.14 -15.43 -20.13
N ALA A 43 -4.09 -16.11 -19.67
CA ALA A 43 -3.80 -17.49 -20.08
C ALA A 43 -4.87 -18.50 -19.63
N CYS A 44 -5.52 -18.28 -18.48
CA CYS A 44 -6.50 -19.21 -17.93
C CYS A 44 -7.96 -18.84 -18.27
N PHE A 45 -8.26 -17.55 -18.47
CA PHE A 45 -9.63 -17.06 -18.58
C PHE A 45 -9.86 -16.11 -19.75
N GLU A 46 -8.83 -15.82 -20.55
CA GLU A 46 -8.85 -14.80 -21.62
C GLU A 46 -9.31 -13.42 -21.12
N ALA A 47 -9.13 -13.16 -19.82
CA ALA A 47 -9.63 -11.99 -19.17
C ALA A 47 -8.68 -10.79 -19.32
N MET A 48 -9.20 -9.69 -19.84
CA MET A 48 -8.50 -8.41 -19.89
C MET A 48 -8.74 -7.61 -18.60
N PRO A 49 -7.84 -6.69 -18.21
CA PRO A 49 -7.99 -5.91 -16.98
C PRO A 49 -9.33 -5.17 -16.85
N ASN A 50 -9.87 -4.66 -17.97
CA ASN A 50 -11.12 -3.91 -17.97
C ASN A 50 -12.37 -4.80 -18.01
N ASP A 51 -12.25 -6.10 -18.21
CA ASP A 51 -13.42 -6.96 -18.32
C ASP A 51 -14.19 -7.02 -16.99
N PRO A 52 -15.53 -7.19 -17.05
CA PRO A 52 -16.32 -7.45 -15.86
C PRO A 52 -15.94 -8.81 -15.27
N LEU A 53 -15.69 -8.83 -13.96
CA LEU A 53 -15.42 -10.03 -13.19
C LEU A 53 -16.69 -10.51 -12.49
N VAL A 54 -17.30 -9.65 -11.66
CA VAL A 54 -18.51 -9.95 -10.90
C VAL A 54 -19.42 -8.73 -10.88
N ASN A 55 -20.71 -8.95 -11.10
CA ASN A 55 -21.73 -7.92 -10.96
C ASN A 55 -21.99 -7.60 -9.47
N LEU A 56 -22.11 -6.32 -9.15
CA LEU A 56 -22.43 -5.89 -7.79
C LEU A 56 -23.94 -5.94 -7.56
N PHE A 57 -24.41 -7.03 -6.94
CA PHE A 57 -25.78 -7.18 -6.44
C PHE A 57 -26.90 -6.94 -7.48
N GLY A 58 -26.67 -7.29 -8.75
CA GLY A 58 -27.62 -7.07 -9.84
C GLY A 58 -27.67 -5.63 -10.36
N THR A 59 -26.73 -4.77 -9.94
CA THR A 59 -26.66 -3.37 -10.40
C THR A 59 -25.86 -3.25 -11.70
N GLN A 60 -25.81 -2.05 -12.28
CA GLN A 60 -24.93 -1.76 -13.44
C GLN A 60 -23.43 -1.78 -13.09
N PHE A 61 -23.08 -1.76 -11.80
CA PHE A 61 -21.69 -1.71 -11.37
C PHE A 61 -21.08 -3.11 -11.31
N HIS A 62 -19.83 -3.20 -11.74
CA HIS A 62 -19.09 -4.46 -11.81
C HIS A 62 -17.74 -4.30 -11.13
N LEU A 63 -17.36 -5.30 -10.34
CA LEU A 63 -15.95 -5.55 -10.05
C LEU A 63 -15.30 -5.96 -11.37
N ARG A 64 -14.14 -5.36 -11.67
CA ARG A 64 -13.39 -5.63 -12.89
C ARG A 64 -12.13 -6.44 -12.57
N TRP A 65 -11.61 -7.14 -13.57
CA TRP A 65 -10.44 -8.01 -13.40
C TRP A 65 -9.20 -7.29 -12.87
N PHE A 66 -8.98 -6.03 -13.23
CA PHE A 66 -7.86 -5.25 -12.70
C PHE A 66 -7.89 -5.12 -11.16
N MET A 67 -9.09 -5.09 -10.57
CA MET A 67 -9.25 -5.01 -9.12
C MET A 67 -8.78 -6.29 -8.46
N LEU A 68 -9.10 -7.45 -9.06
CA LEU A 68 -8.63 -8.75 -8.60
C LEU A 68 -7.11 -8.87 -8.74
N TYR A 69 -6.55 -8.54 -9.91
CA TYR A 69 -5.11 -8.61 -10.14
C TYR A 69 -4.32 -7.73 -9.17
N SER A 70 -4.82 -6.53 -8.90
CA SER A 70 -4.18 -5.60 -7.97
C SER A 70 -4.34 -6.04 -6.52
N THR A 71 -5.46 -6.70 -6.18
CA THR A 71 -5.65 -7.32 -4.86
C THR A 71 -4.61 -8.42 -4.63
N ILE A 72 -4.41 -9.31 -5.61
CA ILE A 72 -3.39 -10.36 -5.55
C ILE A 72 -1.99 -9.74 -5.39
N ALA A 73 -1.67 -8.73 -6.20
CA ALA A 73 -0.40 -8.01 -6.12
C ALA A 73 -0.18 -7.35 -4.75
N PHE A 74 -1.22 -6.73 -4.19
CA PHE A 74 -1.18 -6.16 -2.84
C PHE A 74 -0.91 -7.23 -1.78
N LEU A 75 -1.62 -8.36 -1.80
CA LEU A 75 -1.45 -9.42 -0.80
C LEU A 75 -0.04 -10.00 -0.83
N VAL A 76 0.51 -10.26 -2.02
CA VAL A 76 1.88 -10.77 -2.18
C VAL A 76 2.90 -9.74 -1.70
N ALA A 77 2.77 -8.48 -2.11
CA ALA A 77 3.67 -7.40 -1.69
C ALA A 77 3.58 -7.10 -0.19
N ASN A 78 2.38 -7.13 0.39
CA ASN A 78 2.17 -6.94 1.82
C ASN A 78 2.82 -8.07 2.63
N THR A 79 2.66 -9.31 2.17
CA THR A 79 3.32 -10.48 2.76
C THR A 79 4.84 -10.38 2.66
N TRP A 80 5.37 -9.96 1.52
CA TRP A 80 6.80 -9.69 1.32
C TRP A 80 7.31 -8.64 2.31
N ASN A 81 6.61 -7.52 2.43
CA ASN A 81 6.97 -6.46 3.36
C ASN A 81 6.93 -6.93 4.81
N TYR A 82 5.93 -7.72 5.20
CA TYR A 82 5.85 -8.29 6.55
C TYR A 82 7.05 -9.21 6.82
N GLN A 83 7.35 -10.10 5.89
CA GLN A 83 8.44 -11.06 6.03
C GLN A 83 9.79 -10.35 6.14
N LEU A 84 10.05 -9.35 5.30
CA LEU A 84 11.28 -8.58 5.31
C LEU A 84 11.43 -7.79 6.62
N ASN A 85 10.36 -7.10 7.06
CA ASN A 85 10.36 -6.39 8.34
C ASN A 85 10.63 -7.33 9.52
N ARG A 86 10.08 -8.54 9.50
CA ARG A 86 10.28 -9.54 10.55
C ARG A 86 11.70 -10.11 10.56
N MET A 87 12.27 -10.40 9.40
CA MET A 87 13.60 -11.02 9.27
C MET A 87 14.75 -10.04 9.48
N TRP A 88 14.54 -8.76 9.15
CA TRP A 88 15.59 -7.75 9.17
C TRP A 88 15.31 -6.67 10.21
N THR A 89 14.30 -5.84 9.98
CA THR A 89 14.03 -4.62 10.78
C THR A 89 13.73 -4.90 12.25
N PHE A 90 12.98 -5.96 12.55
CA PHE A 90 12.52 -6.31 13.90
C PHE A 90 13.00 -7.70 14.37
N LYS A 91 14.09 -8.22 13.77
CA LYS A 91 14.59 -9.57 14.02
C LYS A 91 14.77 -9.89 15.51
N SER A 92 15.25 -8.93 16.30
CA SER A 92 15.55 -9.09 17.73
C SER A 92 14.34 -8.93 18.66
N VAL A 93 13.21 -8.42 18.16
CA VAL A 93 12.04 -8.04 18.96
C VAL A 93 10.85 -8.98 18.74
N SER A 94 10.84 -9.73 17.64
CA SER A 94 9.73 -10.59 17.25
C SER A 94 9.54 -11.81 18.18
N LYS A 95 8.86 -11.63 19.31
CA LYS A 95 8.43 -12.71 20.22
C LYS A 95 7.06 -13.33 19.86
N VAL A 96 6.36 -12.76 18.89
CA VAL A 96 5.00 -13.17 18.48
C VAL A 96 5.07 -14.13 17.29
N SER A 97 4.16 -15.11 17.23
CA SER A 97 4.06 -16.04 16.09
C SER A 97 3.79 -15.31 14.76
N TRP A 98 4.19 -15.93 13.65
CA TRP A 98 4.11 -15.31 12.32
C TRP A 98 2.70 -14.83 11.98
N ILE A 99 1.70 -15.70 12.16
CA ILE A 99 0.30 -15.41 11.82
C ILE A 99 -0.29 -14.29 12.70
N ARG A 100 0.01 -14.30 14.00
CA ARG A 100 -0.50 -13.29 14.94
C ARG A 100 0.03 -11.88 14.66
N GLY A 101 1.25 -11.77 14.11
CA GLY A 101 1.79 -10.48 13.65
C GLY A 101 1.35 -10.10 12.23
N PHE A 102 1.05 -11.08 11.37
CA PHE A 102 0.71 -10.86 9.97
C PHE A 102 -0.62 -10.13 9.82
N PHE A 103 -1.70 -10.57 10.48
CA PHE A 103 -3.02 -9.93 10.30
C PHE A 103 -3.08 -8.46 10.73
N PRO A 104 -2.50 -8.04 11.88
CA PRO A 104 -2.40 -6.62 12.21
C PRO A 104 -1.63 -5.81 11.16
N PHE A 105 -0.54 -6.39 10.61
CA PHE A 105 0.24 -5.74 9.55
C PHE A 105 -0.55 -5.63 8.24
N LEU A 106 -1.27 -6.68 7.87
CA LEU A 106 -2.15 -6.70 6.70
C LEU A 106 -3.26 -5.65 6.83
N LEU A 107 -3.96 -5.62 7.98
CA LEU A 107 -5.02 -4.66 8.27
C LEU A 107 -4.53 -3.22 8.18
N ALA A 108 -3.34 -2.92 8.69
CA ALA A 108 -2.73 -1.60 8.54
C ALA A 108 -2.48 -1.23 7.06
N GLY A 109 -2.16 -2.21 6.22
CA GLY A 109 -1.96 -2.02 4.78
C GLY A 109 -3.25 -1.81 3.96
N ILE A 110 -4.41 -2.24 4.46
CA ILE A 110 -5.68 -2.15 3.72
C ILE A 110 -6.07 -0.69 3.45
N GLY A 111 -5.82 0.23 4.38
CA GLY A 111 -6.15 1.65 4.16
C GLY A 111 -5.46 2.23 2.93
N ALA A 112 -4.15 1.95 2.78
CA ALA A 112 -3.39 2.33 1.59
C ALA A 112 -3.91 1.63 0.34
N PHE A 113 -4.25 0.34 0.44
CA PHE A 113 -4.77 -0.42 -0.68
C PHE A 113 -6.11 0.11 -1.20
N VAL A 114 -7.02 0.50 -0.31
CA VAL A 114 -8.30 1.12 -0.69
C VAL A 114 -8.08 2.42 -1.46
N VAL A 115 -7.12 3.23 -1.01
CA VAL A 115 -6.72 4.45 -1.71
C VAL A 115 -6.13 4.12 -3.08
N SER A 116 -5.22 3.15 -3.16
CA SER A 116 -4.69 2.69 -4.45
C SER A 116 -5.79 2.21 -5.38
N MET A 117 -6.77 1.45 -4.90
CA MET A 117 -7.92 0.99 -5.68
C MET A 117 -8.76 2.14 -6.22
N ALA A 118 -9.05 3.15 -5.38
CA ALA A 118 -9.82 4.32 -5.80
C ALA A 118 -9.09 5.09 -6.91
N ILE A 119 -7.79 5.35 -6.74
CA ILE A 119 -6.98 6.03 -7.75
C ILE A 119 -6.90 5.20 -9.03
N GLN A 120 -6.63 3.90 -8.93
CA GLN A 120 -6.52 3.04 -10.10
C GLN A 120 -7.84 2.98 -10.88
N HIS A 121 -8.98 2.92 -10.17
CA HIS A 121 -10.29 2.98 -10.79
C HIS A 121 -10.50 4.27 -11.57
N LEU A 122 -10.10 5.42 -11.01
CA LEU A 122 -10.16 6.71 -11.70
C LEU A 122 -9.23 6.78 -12.92
N LEU A 123 -8.05 6.17 -12.84
CA LEU A 123 -7.08 6.15 -13.95
C LEU A 123 -7.53 5.23 -15.09
N MET A 124 -8.21 4.12 -14.78
CA MET A 124 -8.64 3.12 -15.77
C MET A 124 -10.03 3.37 -16.35
N ASN A 125 -10.87 4.17 -15.70
CA ASN A 125 -12.22 4.45 -16.19
C ASN A 125 -12.21 5.49 -17.33
N PRO A 126 -12.67 5.16 -18.55
CA PRO A 126 -12.67 6.10 -19.69
C PRO A 126 -13.52 7.36 -19.50
N THR A 127 -14.51 7.30 -18.60
CA THR A 127 -15.38 8.45 -18.28
C THR A 127 -14.80 9.35 -17.19
N SER A 128 -13.70 8.94 -16.56
CA SER A 128 -13.03 9.71 -15.52
C SER A 128 -12.19 10.84 -16.12
N PRO A 129 -12.18 12.03 -15.51
CA PRO A 129 -11.30 13.12 -15.95
C PRO A 129 -9.81 12.80 -15.73
N LEU A 130 -9.49 11.81 -14.90
CA LEU A 130 -8.14 11.33 -14.64
C LEU A 130 -7.76 10.11 -15.48
N HIS A 131 -8.58 9.74 -16.47
CA HIS A 131 -8.29 8.60 -17.33
C HIS A 131 -6.90 8.75 -17.96
N LEU A 132 -6.12 7.66 -17.92
CA LEU A 132 -4.84 7.65 -18.60
C LEU A 132 -5.03 7.70 -20.13
N PRO A 133 -4.10 8.32 -20.87
CA PRO A 133 -4.21 8.46 -22.32
C PRO A 133 -4.19 7.10 -23.02
N ALA A 134 -5.36 6.67 -23.53
CA ALA A 134 -5.55 5.38 -24.20
C ALA A 134 -4.87 5.31 -25.58
N ASP A 135 -4.56 6.44 -26.19
CA ASP A 135 -3.79 6.55 -27.44
C ASP A 135 -2.31 6.19 -27.25
N ILE A 136 -1.77 6.45 -26.05
CA ILE A 136 -0.39 6.10 -25.68
C ILE A 136 -0.36 4.72 -25.01
N LEU A 137 -1.28 4.48 -24.06
CA LEU A 137 -1.39 3.25 -23.29
C LEU A 137 -2.48 2.34 -23.87
N ASP A 138 -2.23 1.90 -25.09
CA ASP A 138 -3.14 1.12 -25.93
C ASP A 138 -3.08 -0.40 -25.71
N ASP A 139 -2.38 -0.87 -24.68
CA ASP A 139 -2.16 -2.28 -24.37
C ASP A 139 -1.44 -3.11 -25.47
N SER A 140 -0.89 -2.47 -26.51
CA SER A 140 -0.19 -3.15 -27.62
C SER A 140 1.11 -3.84 -27.21
N THR A 141 1.76 -3.34 -26.16
CA THR A 141 2.99 -3.90 -25.59
C THR A 141 2.94 -3.89 -24.07
N GLY A 142 3.87 -4.59 -23.43
CA GLY A 142 3.97 -4.60 -21.96
C GLY A 142 4.12 -3.19 -21.38
N LEU A 143 4.97 -2.34 -21.96
CA LEU A 143 5.17 -0.96 -21.47
C LEU A 143 4.03 -0.02 -21.85
N ARG A 144 3.20 -0.36 -22.84
CA ARG A 144 1.99 0.39 -23.20
C ARG A 144 0.74 -0.14 -22.50
N THR A 145 0.90 -1.06 -21.54
CA THR A 145 -0.24 -1.60 -20.80
C THR A 145 -0.74 -0.59 -19.78
N MET A 146 -1.95 -0.06 -19.96
CA MET A 146 -2.52 1.00 -19.11
C MET A 146 -2.62 0.56 -17.64
N TYR A 147 -3.05 -0.69 -17.43
CA TYR A 147 -3.18 -1.28 -16.10
C TYR A 147 -1.88 -1.20 -15.27
N TYR A 148 -0.71 -1.39 -15.88
CA TYR A 148 0.58 -1.37 -15.16
C TYR A 148 0.91 0.04 -14.67
N TRP A 149 0.68 1.05 -15.50
CA TRP A 149 0.90 2.45 -15.14
C TRP A 149 -0.12 2.92 -14.11
N ALA A 150 -1.40 2.55 -14.29
CA ALA A 150 -2.43 2.85 -13.31
C ALA A 150 -2.08 2.27 -11.94
N ASN A 151 -1.58 1.02 -11.88
CA ASN A 151 -1.12 0.40 -10.64
C ASN A 151 0.07 1.17 -10.03
N ALA A 152 1.11 1.45 -10.82
CA ALA A 152 2.31 2.15 -10.37
C ALA A 152 2.01 3.54 -9.80
N ILE A 153 1.23 4.35 -10.53
CA ILE A 153 0.82 5.69 -10.10
C ILE A 153 -0.01 5.59 -8.81
N SER A 154 -0.93 4.63 -8.73
CA SER A 154 -1.76 4.43 -7.55
C SER A 154 -0.94 4.11 -6.29
N ILE A 155 0.10 3.28 -6.41
CA ILE A 155 1.02 3.00 -5.30
C ILE A 155 1.76 4.27 -4.86
N ILE A 156 2.28 5.05 -5.80
CA ILE A 156 2.99 6.30 -5.53
C ILE A 156 2.08 7.29 -4.80
N VAL A 157 0.82 7.43 -5.25
CA VAL A 157 -0.17 8.32 -4.62
C VAL A 157 -0.61 7.81 -3.25
N ALA A 158 -0.77 6.50 -3.08
CA ALA A 158 -1.17 5.91 -1.81
C ALA A 158 -0.06 5.94 -0.75
N MET A 159 1.22 5.97 -1.14
CA MET A 159 2.35 5.96 -0.23
C MET A 159 2.34 7.10 0.82
N PRO A 160 2.20 8.40 0.47
CA PRO A 160 2.12 9.47 1.46
C PRO A 160 0.86 9.36 2.32
N ILE A 161 -0.27 8.92 1.74
CA ILE A 161 -1.53 8.73 2.47
C ILE A 161 -1.39 7.61 3.50
N ASN A 162 -0.74 6.51 3.13
CA ASN A 162 -0.42 5.41 4.02
C ASN A 162 0.45 5.85 5.19
N PHE A 163 1.45 6.70 4.93
CA PHE A 163 2.28 7.28 5.99
C PHE A 163 1.45 8.14 6.95
N VAL A 164 0.56 8.99 6.44
CA VAL A 164 -0.32 9.82 7.27
C VAL A 164 -1.26 8.97 8.11
N ILE A 165 -1.92 7.96 7.52
CA ILE A 165 -2.81 7.04 8.24
C ILE A 165 -2.05 6.32 9.37
N ASN A 166 -0.89 5.73 9.06
CA ASN A 166 -0.08 5.05 10.06
C ASN A 166 0.42 5.99 11.16
N LYS A 167 0.78 7.22 10.81
CA LYS A 167 1.23 8.22 11.79
C LYS A 167 0.11 8.66 12.73
N LEU A 168 -1.08 8.93 12.21
CA LEU A 168 -2.21 9.44 12.99
C LEU A 168 -2.91 8.36 13.82
N TRP A 169 -2.89 7.11 13.33
CA TRP A 169 -3.59 6.00 13.96
C TRP A 169 -2.64 5.03 14.67
N THR A 170 -1.75 4.37 13.93
CA THR A 170 -0.85 3.32 14.44
C THR A 170 0.17 3.86 15.45
N PHE A 171 0.72 5.05 15.22
CA PHE A 171 1.72 5.69 16.08
C PHE A 171 1.16 6.82 16.93
N ARG A 172 -0.17 6.86 17.17
CA ARG A 172 -0.75 7.83 18.09
C ARG A 172 -0.10 7.65 19.46
N SER A 173 0.83 8.55 19.78
CA SER A 173 1.56 8.52 21.04
C SER A 173 0.54 8.74 22.14
N LYS A 174 0.24 7.71 22.92
CA LYS A 174 -0.45 7.91 24.19
C LYS A 174 0.45 8.85 25.00
N PRO A 175 -0.04 9.99 25.51
CA PRO A 175 0.76 10.78 26.45
C PRO A 175 1.19 9.84 27.58
N LYS A 176 2.49 9.80 27.90
CA LYS A 176 2.95 9.09 29.09
C LYS A 176 2.15 9.65 30.26
N ALA A 177 1.45 8.78 31.00
CA ALA A 177 0.82 9.19 32.24
C ALA A 177 1.89 9.85 33.12
N PRO A 178 1.63 11.03 33.71
CA PRO A 178 2.59 11.67 34.59
C PRO A 178 3.00 10.68 35.68
N GLN A 179 4.28 10.33 35.74
CA GLN A 179 4.82 9.53 36.83
C GLN A 179 5.05 10.47 38.01
N VAL A 180 4.34 10.22 39.11
CA VAL A 180 4.61 10.92 40.37
C VAL A 180 5.96 10.43 40.88
N VAL A 181 6.98 11.28 40.77
CA VAL A 181 8.28 11.02 41.38
C VAL A 181 8.12 11.35 42.86
N GLN A 182 8.14 10.32 43.72
CA GLN A 182 8.26 10.54 45.16
C GLN A 182 9.71 10.95 45.42
N GLU A 183 9.92 12.22 45.79
CA GLU A 183 11.18 12.66 46.39
C GLU A 183 11.30 12.01 47.76
N THR A 184 12.18 11.02 47.87
CA THR A 184 12.61 10.49 49.17
C THR A 184 13.64 11.46 49.73
N GLU A 185 13.36 12.08 50.87
CA GLU A 185 14.37 12.90 51.57
C GLU A 185 15.58 12.03 51.97
N PRO A 186 16.82 12.53 51.77
CA PRO A 186 18.01 11.81 52.18
C PRO A 186 18.06 11.68 53.70
N ALA A 187 18.36 10.47 54.17
CA ALA A 187 18.51 10.10 55.58
C ALA A 187 19.75 10.70 56.24
#